data_AF-A0A1C6PMC2-F1
#
_entry.id   AF-A0A1C6PMC2-F1
#
_cell.length_a   1.000
_cell.length_b   1.000
_cell.length_c   1.000
_cell.angle_alpha   90.00
_cell.angle_beta   90.00
_cell.angle_gamma   90.00
#
_symmetry.space_group_name_H-M   'P 1'
#
loop_
_entity.id
_entity.type
_entity.pdbx_description
1 polymer ?
#
loop_
_entity_poly.entity_id
_entity_poly.type
_entity_poly.pdbx_seq_one_letter_code
_entity_poly.pdbx_strand_id
1 'polypeptide(L)' 'MDASGRGCAACARITQQMDKAARECDRSAEADARVKLRLHVREVHGQELPWPW' A
#
# COMPACT_ATOMS: atom_id res chain seq x y z
N MET A 1 -9.25 -12.59 8.76
CA MET A 1 -8.73 -12.71 7.38
C MET A 1 -8.17 -11.34 7.04
N ASP A 2 -6.92 -11.11 7.41
CA ASP A 2 -6.29 -9.80 7.35
C ASP A 2 -5.58 -9.70 6.00
N ALA A 3 -6.07 -8.81 5.13
CA ALA A 3 -5.61 -8.61 3.75
C ALA A 3 -4.23 -7.92 3.63
N SER A 4 -3.38 -8.08 4.63
CA SER A 4 -2.06 -7.48 4.70
C SER A 4 -1.12 -8.56 5.24
N GLY A 5 -0.22 -9.07 4.41
CA GLY A 5 0.80 -10.02 4.83
C GLY A 5 1.55 -9.49 6.05
N ARG A 6 1.17 -9.94 7.25
CA ARG A 6 1.82 -9.56 8.51
C ARG A 6 3.30 -9.91 8.38
N GLY A 7 4.15 -8.89 8.45
CA GLY A 7 5.61 -9.05 8.40
C GLY A 7 6.27 -8.75 7.04
N CYS A 8 5.52 -8.40 5.99
CA CYS A 8 6.16 -7.97 4.74
C CYS A 8 6.78 -6.57 4.88
N ALA A 9 8.12 -6.49 4.85
CA ALA A 9 8.86 -5.24 4.95
C ALA A 9 8.53 -4.26 3.79
N ALA A 10 8.24 -4.79 2.59
CA ALA A 10 7.87 -3.97 1.44
C ALA A 10 6.48 -3.34 1.63
N CYS A 11 5.48 -4.10 2.07
CA CYS A 11 4.17 -3.56 2.44
C CYS A 11 4.31 -2.43 3.47
N ALA A 12 5.06 -2.66 4.55
CA ALA A 12 5.27 -1.66 5.60
C ALA A 12 5.91 -0.38 5.07
N ARG A 13 6.92 -0.49 4.19
CA ARG A 13 7.56 0.65 3.54
C ARG A 13 6.61 1.43 2.63
N ILE A 14 5.76 0.74 1.87
CA ILE A 14 4.79 1.41 0.99
C ILE A 14 3.73 2.13 1.81
N THR A 15 3.22 1.50 2.88
CA THR A 15 2.29 2.15 3.82
C THR A 15 2.90 3.38 4.49
N GLN A 16 4.17 3.34 4.88
CA GLN A 16 4.86 4.50 5.45
C GLN A 16 5.00 5.66 4.45
N GLN A 17 5.28 5.36 3.18
CA GLN A 17 5.30 6.38 2.12
C GLN A 17 3.92 7.02 1.92
N MET A 18 2.85 6.22 1.99
CA MET A 18 1.49 6.72 1.90
C MET A 18 1.12 7.63 3.08
N ASP A 19 1.50 7.28 4.32
CA ASP A 19 1.29 8.14 5.50
C ASP A 19 2.06 9.46 5.37
N LYS A 20 3.32 9.40 4.91
CA LYS A 20 4.13 10.59 4.65
C LYS A 20 3.48 11.50 3.60
N ALA A 21 3.04 10.94 2.47
CA ALA A 21 2.36 11.67 1.41
C ALA A 21 1.05 12.31 1.90
N ALA A 22 0.27 11.58 2.70
CA ALA A 22 -0.96 12.11 3.30
C ALA A 22 -0.67 13.29 4.24
N ARG A 23 0.38 13.21 5.06
CA ARG A 23 0.82 14.33 5.94
C ARG A 23 1.30 15.55 5.17
N GLU A 24 1.96 15.33 4.03
CA GLU A 24 2.43 16.39 3.13
C GLU A 24 1.32 16.91 2.19
N CYS A 25 0.10 16.38 2.29
CA CYS A 25 -1.02 16.63 1.37
C CYS A 25 -0.68 16.37 -0.11
N ASP A 26 0.31 15.52 -0.39
CA ASP A 26 0.69 15.12 -1.73
C ASP A 26 -0.21 13.98 -2.22
N ARG A 27 -1.34 14.36 -2.82
CA ARG A 27 -2.35 13.42 -3.33
C ARG A 27 -1.83 12.54 -4.46
N SER A 28 -0.83 13.02 -5.21
CA SER A 28 -0.20 12.26 -6.29
C SER A 28 0.66 11.14 -5.72
N ALA A 29 1.51 11.46 -4.73
CA ALA A 29 2.34 10.47 -4.05
C ALA A 29 1.50 9.46 -3.25
N GLU A 30 0.39 9.89 -2.65
CA GLU A 30 -0.56 9.01 -1.96
C GLU A 30 -1.18 7.99 -2.94
N ALA A 31 -1.64 8.46 -4.11
CA ALA A 31 -2.22 7.59 -5.14
C ALA A 31 -1.19 6.61 -5.72
N ASP A 32 0.03 7.06 -5.98
CA ASP A 32 1.12 6.20 -6.45
C ASP A 32 1.47 5.10 -5.43
N ALA A 33 1.58 5.46 -4.15
CA ALA A 33 1.82 4.49 -3.06
C ALA A 33 0.68 3.46 -2.96
N ARG A 34 -0.59 3.88 -3.14
CA ARG A 34 -1.75 2.97 -3.18
C ARG A 34 -1.66 1.96 -4.33
N VAL A 35 -1.33 2.42 -5.53
CA VAL A 35 -1.18 1.55 -6.70
C VAL A 35 -0.02 0.57 -6.49
N LYS A 36 1.12 1.04 -5.99
CA LYS A 36 2.27 0.20 -5.66
C LYS A 36 1.93 -0.87 -4.63
N LEU A 37 1.17 -0.53 -3.60
CA LEU A 37 0.74 -1.50 -2.58
C LEU A 37 -0.14 -2.59 -3.20
N ARG A 38 -1.11 -2.20 -4.03
CA ARG A 38 -2.01 -3.16 -4.70
C ARG A 38 -1.23 -4.11 -5.62
N LEU A 39 -0.32 -3.58 -6.43
CA LEU A 39 0.52 -4.41 -7.30
C LEU A 39 1.38 -5.36 -6.49
N HIS A 40 2.08 -4.86 -5.47
CA HIS A 40 2.93 -5.67 -4.61
C HIS A 40 2.16 -6.82 -3.95
N VAL A 41 1.00 -6.53 -3.36
CA VAL A 41 0.22 -7.56 -2.67
C VAL A 41 -0.35 -8.59 -3.65
N ARG A 42 -0.70 -8.16 -4.87
CA ARG A 42 -1.12 -9.07 -5.94
C ARG A 42 0.03 -9.97 -6.42
N GLU A 43 1.20 -9.40 -6.68
CA GLU A 43 2.35 -10.12 -7.25
C GLU A 43 3.06 -11.01 -6.22
N VAL A 44 3.22 -10.52 -4.99
CA VAL A 44 4.02 -11.19 -3.96
C VAL A 44 3.18 -12.06 -3.04
N HIS A 45 1.93 -11.67 -2.77
CA HIS A 45 1.04 -12.42 -1.88
C HIS A 45 -0.09 -13.13 -2.61
N GLY A 46 -0.26 -12.91 -3.92
CA GLY A 46 -1.38 -13.48 -4.68
C GLY A 46 -2.74 -12.96 -4.24
N GLN A 47 -2.76 -11.83 -3.51
CA GLN A 47 -3.98 -11.27 -2.91
C GLN A 47 -4.37 -9.99 -3.65
N GLU A 48 -5.67 -9.84 -3.92
CA GLU A 48 -6.19 -8.58 -4.43
C GLU A 48 -6.61 -7.70 -3.25
N LEU A 49 -6.08 -6.47 -3.23
CA LEU A 49 -6.58 -5.45 -2.32
C LEU A 49 -7.97 -4.98 -2.81
N PRO A 50 -9.08 -5.11 -2.02
CA PRO A 50 -10.36 -4.44 -2.29
C PRO A 50 -10.25 -2.91 -2.50
N TRP A 51 -11.38 -2.26 -2.76
CA TRP A 51 -11.52 -0.79 -2.91
C TRP A 51 -12.80 -0.39 -2.15
N PRO A 52 -12.92 0.76 -1.45
CA PRO A 52 -11.98 1.87 -1.21
C PRO A 52 -11.71 2.06 0.31
N TRP A 53 -10.65 1.43 0.81
CA TRP A 53 -9.90 1.89 2.00
C TRP A 53 -9.09 3.16 1.71
#